data_AF-A0A968ZK63-F1
#
_entry.id   AF-A0A968ZK63-F1
#
_cell.length_a   1.000
_cell.length_b   1.000
_cell.length_c   1.000
_cell.angle_alpha   90.00
_cell.angle_beta   90.00
_cell.angle_gamma   90.00
#
_symmetry.space_group_name_H-M   'P 1'
#
loop_
_entity.id
_entity.type
_entity.pdbx_description
1 polymer ?
#
loop_
_entity_poly.entity_id
_entity_poly.type
_entity_poly.pdbx_seq_one_letter_code
_entity_poly.pdbx_strand_id
1 'polypeptide(L)'
;NNGTPYELRFYSAGTFRDFRSLVTLLKSDGSFGGDIQITSLTDYSKLNCTFKDTPDNLANKVLDYSDQVPTFKAKVMDVKLLYGRQVSFAPQNVVIPQP
;
A
#
# COMPACT_ATOMS: atom_id res chain seq x y z
N ASN A 1 -13.54 11.41 13.16
CA ASN A 1 -13.97 10.76 11.90
C ASN A 1 -13.04 11.28 10.82
N ASN A 2 -11.94 10.58 10.53
CA ASN A 2 -10.75 11.11 9.85
C ASN A 2 -10.81 11.01 8.32
N GLY A 3 -11.99 11.21 7.74
CA GLY A 3 -12.26 11.06 6.31
C GLY A 3 -12.43 9.60 5.86
N THR A 4 -12.86 9.41 4.61
CA THR A 4 -12.99 8.08 3.99
C THR A 4 -11.62 7.43 3.86
N PRO A 5 -11.41 6.15 4.20
CA PRO A 5 -10.10 5.51 4.03
C PRO A 5 -9.71 5.35 2.56
N TYR A 6 -8.41 5.22 2.31
CA TYR A 6 -7.81 4.68 1.10
C TYR A 6 -7.78 3.16 1.20
N GLU A 7 -8.08 2.48 0.10
CA GLU A 7 -7.92 1.04 -0.04
C GLU A 7 -6.67 0.74 -0.88
N LEU A 8 -5.63 0.25 -0.23
CA LEU A 8 -4.39 -0.14 -0.89
C LEU A 8 -4.36 -1.67 -1.02
N ARG A 9 -4.23 -2.19 -2.25
CA ARG A 9 -4.18 -3.63 -2.53
C ARG A 9 -2.78 -4.01 -2.99
N PHE A 10 -2.23 -5.07 -2.44
CA PHE A 10 -0.87 -5.52 -2.74
C PHE A 10 -0.90 -6.97 -3.22
N TYR A 11 -0.68 -7.14 -4.52
CA TYR A 11 -0.67 -8.44 -5.20
C TYR A 11 0.75 -8.98 -5.26
N SER A 12 0.92 -10.27 -4.95
CA SER A 12 2.22 -10.96 -5.00
C SER A 12 3.36 -10.25 -4.24
N ALA A 13 3.03 -9.40 -3.27
CA ALA A 13 3.98 -8.46 -2.67
C ALA A 13 4.76 -9.06 -1.50
N GLY A 14 4.13 -9.80 -0.59
CA GLY A 14 4.82 -10.39 0.55
C GLY A 14 3.87 -10.97 1.58
N THR A 15 4.41 -11.20 2.77
CA THR A 15 3.70 -11.78 3.91
C THR A 15 3.18 -10.70 4.85
N PHE A 16 2.29 -11.07 5.78
CA PHE A 16 1.83 -10.18 6.84
C PHE A 16 2.99 -9.51 7.62
N ARG A 17 4.14 -10.20 7.79
CA ARG A 17 5.31 -9.64 8.46
C ARG A 17 5.93 -8.47 7.70
N ASP A 18 5.99 -8.55 6.37
CA ASP A 18 6.50 -7.47 5.52
C ASP A 18 5.58 -6.25 5.63
N PHE A 19 4.26 -6.47 5.63
CA PHE A 19 3.27 -5.40 5.82
C PHE A 19 3.35 -4.73 7.18
N ARG A 20 3.72 -5.44 8.26
CA ARG A 20 3.97 -4.79 9.56
C ARG A 20 5.08 -3.74 9.49
N SER A 21 6.12 -4.00 8.72
CA SER A 21 7.23 -3.07 8.53
C SER A 21 6.76 -1.83 7.76
N LEU A 22 6.02 -2.03 6.67
CA LEU A 22 5.42 -0.94 5.89
C LEU A 22 4.42 -0.11 6.72
N VAL A 23 3.56 -0.75 7.51
CA VAL A 23 2.62 -0.06 8.40
C VAL A 23 3.36 0.78 9.45
N THR A 24 4.51 0.33 9.94
CA THR A 24 5.31 1.10 10.90
C THR A 24 5.82 2.39 10.26
N LEU A 25 6.31 2.33 9.03
CA LEU A 25 6.73 3.51 8.26
C LEU A 25 5.54 4.45 7.98
N LEU A 26 4.42 3.91 7.50
CA LEU A 26 3.21 4.67 7.21
C LEU A 26 2.65 5.39 8.44
N LYS A 27 2.68 4.76 9.62
CA LYS A 27 2.24 5.39 10.88
C LYS A 27 3.17 6.51 11.35
N SER A 28 4.43 6.50 10.92
CA SER A 28 5.42 7.54 11.24
C SER A 28 5.35 8.74 10.29
N ASP A 29 4.63 8.62 9.17
CA ASP A 29 4.42 9.74 8.24
C ASP A 29 3.52 10.81 8.89
N GLY A 30 3.92 12.08 8.78
CA GLY A 30 3.18 13.21 9.32
C GLY A 30 1.79 13.43 8.70
N SER A 31 1.52 12.85 7.52
CA SER A 31 0.21 12.88 6.89
C SER A 31 -0.68 11.70 7.26
N PHE A 32 -0.23 10.79 8.13
CA PHE A 32 -1.05 9.69 8.62
C PHE A 32 -2.31 10.21 9.33
N GLY A 33 -3.45 9.68 8.90
CA GLY A 33 -4.79 10.09 9.32
C GLY A 33 -5.32 9.38 10.55
N GLY A 34 -4.56 8.47 11.18
CA GLY A 34 -4.89 7.88 12.48
C GLY A 34 -5.41 6.44 12.43
N ASP A 35 -5.93 5.97 11.28
CA ASP A 35 -6.46 4.61 11.14
C ASP A 35 -5.70 3.83 10.06
N ILE A 36 -5.31 2.59 10.39
CA ILE A 36 -4.75 1.64 9.42
C ILE A 36 -5.06 0.21 9.83
N GLN A 37 -5.51 -0.61 8.89
CA GLN A 37 -5.83 -2.02 9.09
C GLN A 37 -5.25 -2.86 7.96
N ILE A 38 -4.59 -3.96 8.35
CA ILE A 38 -4.12 -5.00 7.42
C ILE A 38 -5.18 -6.10 7.35
N THR A 39 -5.56 -6.50 6.13
CA THR A 39 -6.36 -7.69 5.88
C THR A 39 -5.63 -8.57 4.87
N SER A 40 -5.29 -9.80 5.24
CA SER A 40 -4.73 -10.77 4.30
C SER A 40 -5.86 -11.55 3.65
N LEU A 41 -5.95 -11.48 2.33
CA LEU A 41 -6.88 -12.24 1.50
C LEU A 41 -6.09 -13.25 0.66
N THR A 42 -6.78 -14.16 -0.01
CA THR A 42 -6.16 -15.24 -0.79
C THR A 42 -5.21 -14.71 -1.87
N ASP A 43 -5.62 -13.67 -2.59
CA ASP A 43 -4.90 -13.22 -3.81
C ASP A 43 -4.09 -11.92 -3.60
N TYR A 44 -4.36 -11.20 -2.51
CA TYR A 44 -3.69 -9.96 -2.18
C TYR A 44 -3.77 -9.66 -0.69
N SER A 45 -2.84 -8.83 -0.20
CA SER A 45 -3.00 -8.18 1.10
C SER A 45 -3.55 -6.78 0.91
N LYS A 46 -4.44 -6.38 1.81
CA LYS A 46 -5.13 -5.10 1.78
C LYS A 46 -4.68 -4.24 2.96
N LEU A 47 -4.36 -2.99 2.70
CA LEU A 47 -4.17 -1.96 3.71
C LEU A 47 -5.26 -0.91 3.53
N ASN A 48 -6.21 -0.86 4.46
CA ASN A 48 -7.14 0.26 4.55
C ASN A 48 -6.53 1.30 5.48
N CYS A 49 -6.33 2.53 5.01
CA CYS A 49 -5.68 3.58 5.81
C CYS A 49 -6.25 4.97 5.56
N THR A 50 -6.22 5.84 6.57
CA THR A 50 -6.56 7.26 6.40
C THR A 50 -5.27 8.08 6.27
N PHE A 51 -5.25 9.00 5.31
CA PHE A 51 -4.11 9.88 5.02
C PHE A 51 -4.61 11.26 4.58
N LYS A 52 -3.88 12.31 4.95
CA LYS A 52 -4.15 13.72 4.61
C LYS A 52 -3.49 14.13 3.29
N ASP A 53 -3.56 13.26 2.29
CA ASP A 53 -2.91 13.42 1.00
C ASP A 53 -3.87 13.06 -0.14
N THR A 54 -3.49 13.42 -1.35
CA THR A 54 -4.11 12.94 -2.59
C THR A 54 -3.70 11.49 -2.89
N PRO A 55 -4.48 10.75 -3.69
CA PRO A 55 -4.21 9.33 -3.97
C PRO A 55 -2.83 9.08 -4.61
N ASP A 56 -2.40 9.96 -5.52
CA ASP A 56 -1.10 9.95 -6.20
C ASP A 56 0.07 10.20 -5.23
N ASN A 57 -0.05 11.19 -4.34
CA ASN A 57 0.95 11.44 -3.32
C ASN A 57 1.07 10.26 -2.34
N LEU A 58 -0.05 9.67 -1.94
CA LEU A 58 -0.04 8.46 -1.12
C LEU A 58 0.63 7.30 -1.86
N ALA A 59 0.35 7.13 -3.16
CA ALA A 59 0.97 6.07 -3.95
C ALA A 59 2.50 6.22 -4.00
N ASN A 60 3.01 7.42 -4.26
CA ASN A 60 4.44 7.71 -4.26
C ASN A 60 5.08 7.38 -2.91
N LYS A 61 4.49 7.84 -1.80
CA LYS A 61 4.97 7.53 -0.44
C LYS A 61 5.01 6.04 -0.16
N VAL A 62 3.98 5.30 -0.58
CA VAL A 62 3.93 3.84 -0.41
C VAL A 62 5.05 3.15 -1.18
N LEU A 63 5.40 3.63 -2.39
CA LEU A 63 6.55 3.13 -3.14
C LEU A 63 7.86 3.43 -2.41
N ASP A 64 8.07 4.67 -1.95
CA ASP A 64 9.26 5.08 -1.21
C ASP A 64 9.45 4.26 0.08
N TYR A 65 8.36 3.97 0.80
CA TYR A 65 8.39 3.10 1.98
C TYR A 65 8.53 1.62 1.63
N SER A 66 8.03 1.18 0.48
CA SER A 66 8.25 -0.18 0.00
C SER A 66 9.73 -0.44 -0.29
N ASP A 67 10.47 0.55 -0.80
CA ASP A 67 11.91 0.43 -1.04
C ASP A 67 12.75 0.36 0.25
N GLN A 68 12.15 0.69 1.41
CA GLN A 68 12.77 0.53 2.72
C GLN A 68 12.50 -0.86 3.33
N VAL A 69 11.54 -1.62 2.80
CA VAL A 69 11.24 -2.98 3.24
C VAL A 69 11.97 -3.97 2.32
N PRO A 70 12.93 -4.78 2.82
CA PRO A 70 13.78 -5.62 1.97
C PRO A 70 13.02 -6.50 0.98
N THR A 71 11.92 -7.13 1.42
CA THR A 71 11.08 -8.00 0.58
C THR A 71 10.41 -7.24 -0.56
N PHE A 72 9.93 -6.02 -0.30
CA PHE A 72 9.25 -5.21 -1.31
C PHE A 72 10.24 -4.57 -2.27
N LYS A 73 11.38 -4.07 -1.76
CA LYS A 73 12.49 -3.58 -2.57
C LYS A 73 12.98 -4.63 -3.58
N ALA A 74 13.18 -5.87 -3.13
CA ALA A 74 13.62 -6.97 -4.01
C ALA A 74 12.63 -7.28 -5.15
N LYS A 75 11.35 -6.94 -4.95
CA LYS A 75 10.28 -7.16 -5.93
C LYS A 75 10.03 -5.97 -6.84
N VAL A 76 10.65 -4.82 -6.55
CA VAL A 76 10.46 -3.58 -7.30
C VAL A 76 8.97 -3.29 -7.46
N MET A 77 8.34 -2.93 -6.34
CA MET A 77 6.90 -2.66 -6.31
C MET A 77 6.55 -1.48 -7.21
N ASP A 78 5.38 -1.53 -7.83
CA ASP A 78 4.88 -0.48 -8.72
C ASP A 78 3.36 -0.36 -8.65
N VAL A 79 2.83 0.80 -9.05
CA VAL A 79 1.40 1.08 -9.13
C VAL A 79 0.82 0.44 -10.38
N LYS A 80 -0.17 -0.42 -10.19
CA LYS A 80 -0.88 -1.11 -11.27
C LYS A 80 -2.27 -0.56 -11.55
N LEU A 81 -2.88 0.08 -10.56
CA LEU A 81 -4.15 0.79 -10.68
C LEU A 81 -4.16 1.94 -9.69
N LEU A 82 -4.60 3.11 -10.13
CA LEU A 82 -4.91 4.24 -9.27
C LEU A 82 -6.26 4.81 -9.73
N TYR A 83 -7.30 4.60 -8.92
CA TYR A 83 -8.65 5.03 -9.24
C TYR A 83 -9.40 5.46 -7.98
N GLY A 84 -9.79 6.74 -7.93
CA GLY A 84 -10.43 7.32 -6.76
C GLY A 84 -9.57 7.14 -5.51
N ARG A 85 -10.08 6.39 -4.52
CA ARG A 85 -9.37 6.09 -3.25
C ARG A 85 -8.78 4.69 -3.21
N GLN A 86 -8.76 3.98 -4.34
CA GLN A 86 -8.16 2.67 -4.45
C GLN A 86 -6.83 2.76 -5.19
N VAL A 87 -5.80 2.16 -4.62
CA VAL A 87 -4.50 1.99 -5.27
C VAL A 87 -4.09 0.53 -5.21
N SER A 88 -3.68 -0.04 -6.34
CA SER A 88 -3.19 -1.42 -6.40
C SER A 88 -1.71 -1.42 -6.74
N PHE A 89 -0.94 -2.21 -6.00
CA PHE A 89 0.49 -2.38 -6.14
C PHE A 89 0.81 -3.83 -6.45
N ALA A 90 1.81 -4.05 -7.31
CA ALA A 90 2.38 -5.36 -7.57
C ALA A 90 3.84 -5.20 -7.99
N PRO A 91 4.66 -6.25 -7.95
CA PRO A 91 5.97 -6.24 -8.60
C PRO A 91 5.88 -5.74 -10.05
N GLN A 92 6.88 -5.00 -10.54
CA GLN A 92 6.85 -4.42 -11.88
C GLN A 92 6.52 -5.43 -12.98
N ASN A 93 7.04 -6.65 -12.87
CA ASN A 93 6.83 -7.74 -13.84
C ASN A 93 5.50 -8.50 -13.70
N VAL A 94 4.68 -8.20 -12.69
CA VAL A 94 3.39 -8.85 -12.47
C VAL A 94 2.28 -8.05 -13.14
N VAL A 95 1.49 -8.75 -13.96
CA VAL A 95 0.23 -8.23 -14.50
C VAL A 95 -0.87 -8.60 -13.53
N ILE A 96 -1.58 -7.61 -13.00
CA ILE A 96 -2.79 -7.86 -12.21
C ILE A 96 -4.00 -7.87 -13.15
N PRO A 97 -5.01 -8.72 -12.89
CA PRO A 97 -6.27 -8.64 -13.60
C PRO A 97 -6.86 -7.23 -13.41
N GLN A 98 -7.21 -6.56 -14.51
CA GLN A 98 -7.95 -5.30 -14.41
C GLN A 98 -9.39 -5.60 -13.95
N PRO A 99 -9.99 -4.72 -13.13
CA PRO A 99 -11.39 -4.84 -12.71
C PRO A 99 -12.36 -4.73 -13.88
#